data_AF-A0A9D8YUC4-F1
#
_entry.id   AF-A0A9D8YUC4-F1
#
_cell.length_a   1.000
_cell.length_b   1.000
_cell.length_c   1.000
_cell.angle_alpha   90.00
_cell.angle_beta   90.00
_cell.angle_gamma   90.00
#
_symmetry.space_group_name_H-M   'P 1'
#
loop_
_entity.id
_entity.type
_entity.pdbx_description
1 polymer ?
#
loop_
_entity_poly.entity_id
_entity_poly.type
_entity_poly.pdbx_seq_one_letter_code
_entity_poly.pdbx_strand_id
1 'polypeptide(L)'
;MSAIVHDPIGVIHLIAAVVALVAGTSVLFMRKGTMRHRQVGYAYVASMVVMLVTAFMIYRLFDGWGVFHYAAVISTVTLVGGMVPVFRRKSPKWVVSHFAFMYWSVFGLYAAFASEIITRIPGFQFFHLVGWATGGVMLAGGVIWSFNKKKWHTQFVRERVKPRKPLFGR
;
A
#
# COMPACT_ATOMS: atom_id res chain seq x y z
N MET A 1 -9.61 -23.58 31.69
CA MET A 1 -8.45 -22.83 31.18
C MET A 1 -8.12 -23.31 29.76
N SER A 2 -8.91 -22.90 28.78
CA SER A 2 -8.69 -23.12 27.34
C SER A 2 -8.37 -21.78 26.65
N ALA A 3 -7.67 -20.90 27.36
CA ALA A 3 -7.05 -19.74 26.76
C ALA A 3 -5.85 -20.23 25.94
N ILE A 4 -5.58 -19.59 24.80
CA ILE A 4 -4.43 -19.86 23.91
C ILE A 4 -4.69 -20.93 22.82
N VAL A 5 -5.89 -20.97 22.23
CA VAL A 5 -5.93 -21.18 20.76
C VAL A 5 -5.53 -19.84 20.17
N HIS A 6 -4.23 -19.65 19.93
CA HIS A 6 -3.73 -18.54 19.12
C HIS A 6 -4.54 -18.51 17.82
N ASP A 7 -5.33 -17.46 17.55
CA ASP A 7 -6.02 -17.35 16.26
C ASP A 7 -4.96 -17.35 15.15
N PRO A 8 -4.80 -18.46 14.39
CA PRO A 8 -3.72 -18.58 13.45
C PRO A 8 -3.85 -17.55 12.33
N ILE A 9 -5.09 -17.18 11.98
CA ILE A 9 -5.37 -16.17 10.96
C ILE A 9 -4.90 -14.80 11.42
N GLY A 10 -5.22 -14.42 12.67
CA GLY A 10 -4.71 -13.18 13.25
C GLY A 10 -3.19 -13.11 13.32
N VAL A 11 -2.51 -14.22 13.64
CA VAL A 11 -1.03 -14.28 13.66
C VAL A 11 -0.45 -14.14 12.25
N ILE A 12 -1.00 -14.87 11.27
CA ILE A 12 -0.58 -14.77 9.85
C ILE A 12 -0.81 -13.35 9.34
N HIS A 13 -1.97 -12.75 9.65
CA HIS A 13 -2.30 -11.39 9.30
C HIS A 13 -1.27 -10.40 9.85
N LEU A 14 -0.94 -10.50 11.14
CA LEU A 14 0.03 -9.63 11.79
C LEU A 14 1.43 -9.74 11.16
N ILE A 15 1.93 -10.96 10.97
CA ILE A 15 3.24 -11.19 10.36
C ILE A 15 3.27 -10.61 8.94
N ALA A 16 2.24 -10.90 8.13
CA ALA A 16 2.11 -10.37 6.79
C ALA A 16 2.04 -8.83 6.78
N ALA A 17 1.30 -8.23 7.70
CA ALA A 17 1.19 -6.77 7.85
C ALA A 17 2.55 -6.14 8.19
N VAL A 18 3.32 -6.72 9.11
CA VAL A 18 4.67 -6.23 9.47
C VAL A 18 5.61 -6.32 8.27
N VAL A 19 5.63 -7.44 7.55
CA VAL A 19 6.46 -7.60 6.35
C VAL A 19 6.05 -6.59 5.27
N ALA A 20 4.74 -6.42 5.04
CA ALA A 20 4.22 -5.43 4.11
C ALA A 20 4.61 -4.00 4.51
N LEU A 21 4.58 -3.67 5.81
CA LEU A 21 4.93 -2.36 6.32
C LEU A 21 6.41 -2.05 6.03
N VAL A 22 7.30 -2.98 6.35
CA VAL A 22 8.75 -2.82 6.13
C VAL A 22 9.07 -2.77 4.63
N ALA A 23 8.54 -3.70 3.83
CA ALA A 23 8.80 -3.77 2.41
C ALA A 23 8.21 -2.57 1.65
N GLY A 24 6.97 -2.19 1.94
CA GLY A 24 6.28 -1.05 1.33
C GLY A 24 6.99 0.27 1.61
N THR A 25 7.37 0.50 2.87
CA THR A 25 8.18 1.66 3.28
C THR A 25 9.51 1.69 2.53
N SER A 26 10.23 0.58 2.50
CA SER A 26 11.51 0.47 1.80
C SER A 26 11.38 0.82 0.31
N VAL A 27 10.34 0.31 -0.35
CA VAL A 27 10.08 0.55 -1.78
C VAL A 27 9.85 2.04 -2.08
N LEU A 28 9.27 2.82 -1.16
CA LEU A 28 9.09 4.26 -1.33
C LEU A 28 10.42 5.02 -1.42
N PHE A 29 11.45 4.60 -0.68
CA PHE A 29 12.78 5.27 -0.67
C PHE A 29 13.75 4.71 -1.72
N MET A 30 13.51 3.51 -2.25
CA MET A 30 14.40 2.90 -3.24
C MET A 30 14.39 3.61 -4.61
N ARG A 31 15.53 3.53 -5.32
CA ARG A 31 15.62 3.89 -6.74
C ARG A 31 14.69 2.98 -7.57
N LYS A 32 13.69 3.58 -8.21
CA LYS A 32 12.65 2.90 -8.97
C LYS A 32 13.21 2.20 -10.20
N GLY A 33 12.63 1.05 -10.57
CA GLY A 33 13.01 0.28 -11.76
C GLY A 33 14.27 -0.59 -11.62
N THR A 34 14.98 -0.54 -10.50
CA THR A 34 16.14 -1.41 -10.22
C THR A 34 15.71 -2.86 -9.95
N MET A 35 16.65 -3.81 -10.00
CA MET A 35 16.39 -5.19 -9.59
C MET A 35 15.96 -5.28 -8.12
N ARG A 36 16.64 -4.56 -7.22
CA ARG A 36 16.29 -4.48 -5.79
C ARG A 36 14.88 -3.93 -5.58
N HIS A 37 14.51 -2.85 -6.26
CA HIS A 37 13.15 -2.30 -6.19
C HIS A 37 12.08 -3.32 -6.60
N ARG A 38 12.35 -4.13 -7.65
CA ARG A 38 11.42 -5.18 -8.08
C ARG A 38 11.31 -6.30 -7.06
N GLN A 39 12.43 -6.79 -6.52
CA GLN A 39 12.43 -7.86 -5.51
C GLN A 39 11.67 -7.45 -4.24
N VAL A 40 12.00 -6.29 -3.67
CA VAL A 40 11.29 -5.78 -2.48
C VAL A 40 9.85 -5.41 -2.80
N GLY A 41 9.58 -4.88 -4.00
CA GLY A 41 8.23 -4.62 -4.48
C GLY A 41 7.35 -5.88 -4.56
N TYR A 42 7.90 -7.00 -5.03
CA TYR A 42 7.19 -8.28 -5.02
C TYR A 42 7.00 -8.84 -3.61
N ALA A 43 7.98 -8.68 -2.72
CA ALA A 43 7.83 -9.04 -1.31
C ALA A 43 6.69 -8.24 -0.65
N TYR A 44 6.61 -6.93 -0.93
CA TYR A 44 5.48 -6.08 -0.50
C TYR A 44 4.14 -6.58 -1.06
N VAL A 45 4.05 -6.84 -2.36
CA VAL A 45 2.80 -7.30 -2.98
C VAL A 45 2.35 -8.64 -2.41
N ALA A 46 3.26 -9.60 -2.27
CA ALA A 46 2.94 -10.92 -1.73
C ALA A 46 2.45 -10.84 -0.28
N SER A 47 3.15 -10.09 0.57
CA SER A 47 2.74 -9.88 1.97
C SER A 47 1.42 -9.11 2.08
N MET A 48 1.19 -8.08 1.26
CA MET A 48 -0.09 -7.38 1.19
C MET A 48 -1.24 -8.32 0.78
N VAL A 49 -1.04 -9.22 -0.17
CA VAL A 49 -2.09 -10.18 -0.57
C VAL A 49 -2.46 -11.08 0.60
N VAL A 50 -1.47 -11.65 1.30
CA VAL A 50 -1.72 -12.50 2.49
C VAL A 50 -2.46 -11.70 3.57
N MET A 51 -2.01 -10.48 3.85
CA MET A 51 -2.64 -9.59 4.83
C MET A 51 -4.09 -9.27 4.45
N LEU A 52 -4.37 -8.96 3.17
CA LEU A 52 -5.73 -8.63 2.71
C LEU A 52 -6.66 -9.85 2.73
N VAL A 53 -6.20 -11.02 2.28
CA VAL A 53 -6.98 -12.26 2.34
C VAL A 53 -7.36 -12.58 3.79
N THR A 54 -6.39 -12.52 4.69
CA THR A 54 -6.65 -12.76 6.12
C THR A 54 -7.52 -11.67 6.74
N ALA A 55 -7.45 -10.41 6.29
CA ALA A 55 -8.36 -9.36 6.74
C ALA A 55 -9.83 -9.68 6.45
N PHE A 56 -10.13 -10.27 5.28
CA PHE A 56 -11.48 -10.73 4.92
C PHE A 56 -11.93 -11.98 5.67
N MET A 57 -11.07 -12.58 6.49
CA MET A 57 -11.37 -13.73 7.33
C MET A 57 -11.56 -13.36 8.81
N ILE A 58 -11.31 -12.11 9.21
CA ILE A 58 -11.33 -11.66 10.61
C ILE A 58 -12.58 -10.80 10.87
N TYR A 59 -13.53 -11.34 11.62
CA TYR A 59 -14.83 -10.71 11.92
C TYR A 59 -15.00 -10.24 13.37
N ARG A 60 -14.06 -10.58 14.25
CA ARG A 60 -14.16 -10.46 15.72
C ARG A 60 -14.50 -9.08 16.28
N LEU A 61 -14.21 -8.00 15.55
CA LEU A 61 -14.35 -6.64 16.08
C LEU A 61 -15.78 -6.12 15.99
N PHE A 62 -16.52 -6.52 14.96
CA PHE A 62 -17.89 -6.08 14.70
C PHE A 62 -18.89 -7.25 14.66
N ASP A 63 -18.43 -8.45 15.00
CA ASP A 63 -19.18 -9.71 14.87
C ASP A 63 -19.76 -9.90 13.45
N GLY A 64 -19.03 -9.42 12.44
CA GLY A 64 -19.54 -9.28 11.08
C GLY A 64 -18.70 -8.35 10.22
N TRP A 65 -19.24 -8.04 9.03
CA TRP A 65 -18.59 -7.12 8.11
C TRP A 65 -18.55 -5.72 8.71
N GLY A 66 -17.38 -5.07 8.64
CA GLY A 66 -17.13 -3.81 9.32
C GLY A 66 -16.22 -2.87 8.54
N VAL A 67 -15.92 -1.71 9.14
CA VAL A 67 -15.14 -0.64 8.48
C VAL A 67 -13.80 -1.11 7.92
N PHE A 68 -13.11 -2.03 8.61
CA PHE A 68 -11.83 -2.56 8.14
C PHE A 68 -11.94 -3.49 6.93
N HIS A 69 -13.09 -4.13 6.71
CA HIS A 69 -13.33 -4.89 5.48
C HIS A 69 -13.47 -3.95 4.27
N TYR A 70 -14.17 -2.83 4.43
CA TYR A 70 -14.21 -1.79 3.39
C TYR A 70 -12.81 -1.20 3.12
N ALA A 71 -12.01 -0.97 4.16
CA ALA A 71 -10.62 -0.56 4.00
C ALA A 71 -9.77 -1.61 3.26
N ALA A 72 -10.00 -2.90 3.51
CA ALA A 72 -9.36 -4.00 2.79
C ALA A 72 -9.79 -4.04 1.31
N VAL A 73 -11.06 -3.76 0.98
CA VAL A 73 -11.52 -3.61 -0.41
C VAL A 73 -10.77 -2.48 -1.11
N ILE A 74 -10.72 -1.29 -0.51
CA ILE A 74 -9.99 -0.14 -1.07
C ILE A 74 -8.50 -0.47 -1.26
N SER A 75 -7.89 -1.11 -0.27
CA SER A 75 -6.49 -1.55 -0.33
C SER A 75 -6.25 -2.58 -1.44
N THR A 76 -7.21 -3.48 -1.68
CA THR A 76 -7.17 -4.44 -2.78
C THR A 76 -7.24 -3.72 -4.12
N VAL A 77 -8.17 -2.77 -4.29
CA VAL A 77 -8.32 -1.97 -5.52
C VAL A 77 -7.05 -1.18 -5.81
N THR A 78 -6.44 -0.55 -4.80
CA THR A 78 -5.19 0.19 -4.98
C THR A 78 -4.01 -0.72 -5.33
N LEU A 79 -3.88 -1.89 -4.68
CA LEU A 79 -2.83 -2.86 -4.99
C LEU A 79 -2.97 -3.39 -6.43
N VAL A 80 -4.18 -3.78 -6.83
CA VAL A 80 -4.49 -4.23 -8.19
C VAL A 80 -4.27 -3.11 -9.22
N GLY A 81 -4.72 -1.90 -8.93
CA GLY A 81 -4.50 -0.71 -9.76
C GLY A 81 -3.02 -0.38 -9.94
N GLY A 82 -2.18 -0.72 -8.95
CA GLY A 82 -0.73 -0.60 -9.02
C GLY A 82 -0.08 -1.67 -9.89
N MET A 83 -0.55 -2.92 -9.81
CA MET A 83 0.12 -4.06 -10.45
C MET A 83 -0.39 -4.36 -11.86
N VAL A 84 -1.68 -4.19 -12.15
CA VAL A 84 -2.25 -4.42 -13.50
C VAL A 84 -1.52 -3.63 -14.60
N PRO A 85 -1.16 -2.34 -14.43
CA PRO A 85 -0.39 -1.60 -15.43
C PRO A 85 0.99 -2.21 -15.71
N VAL A 86 1.64 -2.83 -14.72
CA VAL A 86 2.96 -3.47 -14.87
C VAL A 86 2.90 -4.70 -15.74
N PHE A 87 1.82 -5.48 -15.64
CA PHE A 87 1.59 -6.68 -16.44
C PHE A 87 1.11 -6.34 -17.86
N ARG A 88 0.21 -5.35 -17.99
CA ARG A 88 -0.38 -4.99 -19.28
C ARG A 88 0.53 -4.13 -20.15
N ARG A 89 1.23 -3.16 -19.57
CA ARG A 89 2.13 -2.20 -20.26
C ARG A 89 1.57 -1.53 -21.53
N LYS A 90 0.23 -1.44 -21.66
CA LYS A 90 -0.45 -0.99 -22.89
C LYS A 90 -0.28 0.49 -23.23
N SER A 91 0.13 1.32 -22.26
CA SER A 91 0.29 2.77 -22.45
C SER A 91 1.61 3.24 -21.83
N PRO A 92 2.32 4.22 -22.42
CA PRO A 92 3.50 4.83 -21.80
C PRO A 92 3.25 5.36 -20.38
N LYS A 93 1.99 5.64 -20.04
CA LYS A 93 1.55 6.11 -18.72
C LYS A 93 1.46 5.00 -17.66
N TRP A 94 1.69 3.73 -18.02
CA TRP A 94 1.60 2.60 -17.08
C TRP A 94 2.45 2.81 -15.82
N VAL A 95 3.59 3.50 -15.97
CA VAL A 95 4.52 3.82 -14.89
C VAL A 95 3.90 4.78 -13.89
N VAL A 96 3.18 5.79 -14.39
CA VAL A 96 2.49 6.78 -13.54
C VAL A 96 1.38 6.11 -12.78
N SER A 97 0.59 5.27 -13.45
CA SER A 97 -0.48 4.50 -12.79
C SER A 97 0.09 3.56 -11.72
N HIS A 98 1.11 2.76 -12.06
CA HIS A 98 1.79 1.90 -11.09
C HIS A 98 2.29 2.70 -9.89
N PHE A 99 3.02 3.80 -10.14
CA PHE A 99 3.55 4.64 -9.08
C PHE A 99 2.46 5.24 -8.19
N ALA A 100 1.42 5.83 -8.78
CA ALA A 100 0.34 6.47 -8.03
C ALA A 100 -0.42 5.47 -7.14
N PHE A 101 -0.83 4.35 -7.72
CA PHE A 101 -1.59 3.35 -6.97
C PHE A 101 -0.74 2.64 -5.91
N MET A 102 0.53 2.34 -6.19
CA MET A 102 1.42 1.75 -5.18
C MET A 102 1.74 2.73 -4.04
N TYR A 103 1.88 4.03 -4.34
CA TYR A 103 2.03 5.06 -3.32
C TYR A 103 0.84 5.08 -2.37
N TRP A 104 -0.38 5.14 -2.92
CA TRP A 104 -1.60 5.16 -2.12
C TRP A 104 -1.89 3.83 -1.41
N SER A 105 -1.46 2.71 -1.97
CA SER A 105 -1.50 1.40 -1.31
C SER A 105 -0.67 1.39 -0.03
N VAL A 106 0.56 1.95 -0.06
CA VAL A 106 1.42 2.03 1.13
C VAL A 106 0.87 3.02 2.17
N PHE A 107 0.33 4.17 1.75
CA PHE A 107 -0.32 5.10 2.69
C PHE A 107 -1.61 4.54 3.30
N GLY A 108 -2.37 3.74 2.56
CA GLY A 108 -3.49 2.99 3.09
C GLY A 108 -3.06 1.98 4.17
N LEU A 109 -1.94 1.28 3.95
CA LEU A 109 -1.34 0.40 4.96
C LEU A 109 -0.92 1.17 6.22
N TYR A 110 -0.32 2.36 6.06
CA TYR A 110 0.02 3.22 7.21
C TYR A 110 -1.22 3.69 7.97
N ALA A 111 -2.31 4.03 7.27
CA ALA A 111 -3.56 4.45 7.90
C ALA A 111 -4.18 3.31 8.71
N ALA A 112 -4.16 2.09 8.18
CA ALA A 112 -4.61 0.89 8.89
C ALA A 112 -3.75 0.62 10.13
N PHE A 113 -2.42 0.67 10.00
CA PHE A 113 -1.50 0.51 11.12
C PHE A 113 -1.71 1.58 12.21
N ALA A 114 -1.79 2.85 11.83
CA ALA A 114 -2.02 3.94 12.78
C ALA A 114 -3.36 3.78 13.50
N SER A 115 -4.41 3.40 12.76
CA SER A 115 -5.74 3.12 13.33
C SER A 115 -5.68 1.98 14.35
N GLU A 116 -5.04 0.86 13.99
CA GLU A 116 -4.87 -0.32 14.86
C GLU A 116 -4.14 0.01 16.17
N ILE A 117 -3.10 0.85 16.12
CA ILE A 117 -2.36 1.27 17.32
C ILE A 117 -3.22 2.20 18.18
N ILE A 118 -3.82 3.22 17.58
CA ILE A 118 -4.53 4.24 18.36
C ILE A 118 -5.81 3.68 19.00
N THR A 119 -6.51 2.74 18.36
CA THR A 119 -7.74 2.13 18.90
C THR A 119 -7.50 1.26 20.13
N ARG A 120 -6.24 0.98 20.48
CA ARG A 120 -5.86 0.29 21.72
C ARG A 120 -5.77 1.23 22.93
N ILE A 121 -5.88 2.55 22.72
CA ILE A 121 -5.89 3.54 23.80
C ILE A 121 -7.30 3.59 24.42
N PRO A 122 -7.47 3.25 25.70
CA PRO A 122 -8.77 3.32 26.37
C PRO A 122 -9.19 4.78 26.60
N GLY A 123 -10.49 5.02 26.72
CA GLY A 123 -11.05 6.33 27.08
C GLY A 123 -11.49 7.21 25.89
N PHE A 124 -11.33 6.74 24.65
CA PHE A 124 -11.80 7.46 23.46
C PHE A 124 -12.78 6.61 22.63
N GLN A 125 -13.64 7.29 21.88
CA GLN A 125 -14.60 6.65 20.98
C GLN A 125 -13.86 6.06 19.76
N PHE A 126 -14.09 4.76 19.49
CA PHE A 126 -13.42 3.99 18.46
C PHE A 126 -13.36 4.70 17.08
N PHE A 127 -14.50 5.17 16.57
CA PHE A 127 -14.57 5.77 15.24
C PHE A 127 -13.85 7.12 15.13
N HIS A 128 -13.78 7.90 16.22
CA HIS A 128 -13.01 9.15 16.23
C HIS A 128 -11.51 8.85 16.09
N LEU A 129 -11.01 7.85 16.82
CA LEU A 129 -9.62 7.44 16.76
C LEU A 129 -9.24 6.95 15.35
N VAL A 130 -10.05 6.07 14.77
CA VAL A 130 -9.84 5.58 13.39
C VAL A 130 -9.87 6.75 12.39
N GLY A 131 -10.85 7.66 12.54
CA GLY A 131 -11.00 8.84 11.69
C GLY A 131 -9.79 9.77 11.76
N TRP A 132 -9.29 10.07 12.96
CA TRP A 132 -8.12 10.94 13.15
C TRP A 132 -6.83 10.29 12.66
N ALA A 133 -6.61 9.00 12.96
CA ALA A 133 -5.42 8.30 12.50
C ALA A 133 -5.39 8.17 10.97
N THR A 134 -6.48 7.69 10.38
CA THR A 134 -6.60 7.58 8.93
C THR A 134 -6.52 8.94 8.26
N GLY A 135 -7.28 9.93 8.76
CA GLY A 135 -7.27 11.29 8.25
C GLY A 135 -5.88 11.91 8.29
N GLY A 136 -5.19 11.83 9.43
CA GLY A 136 -3.83 12.37 9.59
C GLY A 136 -2.83 11.74 8.63
N VAL A 137 -2.80 10.41 8.52
CA VAL A 137 -1.90 9.70 7.60
C VAL A 137 -2.21 10.04 6.14
N MET A 138 -3.48 10.04 5.76
CA MET A 138 -3.89 10.32 4.38
C MET A 138 -3.66 11.78 4.00
N LEU A 139 -3.86 12.72 4.93
CA LEU A 139 -3.52 14.13 4.75
C LEU A 139 -2.01 14.31 4.56
N ALA A 140 -1.18 13.69 5.41
CA ALA A 140 0.27 13.74 5.26
C ALA A 140 0.71 13.19 3.89
N GLY A 141 0.16 12.06 3.47
CA GLY A 141 0.38 11.51 2.13
C GLY A 141 -0.07 12.44 1.00
N GLY A 142 -1.24 13.04 1.13
CA GLY A 142 -1.77 14.01 0.16
C GLY A 142 -0.90 15.28 0.04
N VAL A 143 -0.39 15.77 1.16
CA VAL A 143 0.53 16.92 1.21
C VAL A 143 1.85 16.56 0.53
N ILE A 144 2.48 15.44 0.91
CA ILE A 144 3.72 14.95 0.29
C ILE A 144 3.53 14.75 -1.22
N TRP A 145 2.44 14.10 -1.62
CA TRP A 145 2.09 13.90 -3.02
C TRP A 145 1.96 15.24 -3.76
N SER A 146 1.24 16.21 -3.19
CA SER A 146 0.96 17.49 -3.84
C SER A 146 2.22 18.30 -4.10
N PHE A 147 3.17 18.30 -3.17
CA PHE A 147 4.47 18.96 -3.35
C PHE A 147 5.38 18.25 -4.36
N ASN A 148 5.30 16.92 -4.45
CA ASN A 148 6.25 16.15 -5.25
C ASN A 148 5.70 15.69 -6.62
N LYS A 149 4.39 15.72 -6.86
CA LYS A 149 3.75 15.17 -8.07
C LYS A 149 4.33 15.73 -9.37
N LYS A 150 4.63 17.03 -9.42
CA LYS A 150 5.20 17.67 -10.62
C LYS A 150 6.61 17.12 -10.92
N LYS A 151 7.45 17.01 -9.89
CA LYS A 151 8.80 16.45 -9.98
C LYS A 151 8.76 14.98 -10.42
N TRP A 152 7.93 14.17 -9.76
CA TRP A 152 7.79 12.75 -10.06
C TRP A 152 7.22 12.49 -11.46
N HIS A 153 6.23 13.26 -11.89
CA HIS A 153 5.69 13.13 -13.24
C HIS A 153 6.76 13.38 -14.30
N THR A 154 7.55 14.45 -14.17
CA THR A 154 8.65 14.72 -15.11
C THR A 154 9.71 13.61 -15.08
N GLN A 155 10.10 13.15 -13.89
CA GLN A 155 11.11 12.11 -13.73
C GLN A 155 10.67 10.77 -14.36
N PHE A 156 9.44 10.33 -14.10
CA PHE A 156 8.99 8.99 -14.49
C PHE A 156 8.33 8.92 -15.88
N VAL A 157 7.83 10.03 -16.42
CA VAL A 157 7.22 10.10 -17.76
C VAL A 157 8.25 10.53 -18.81
N ARG A 158 9.10 11.52 -18.53
CA ARG A 158 9.96 12.13 -19.56
C ARG A 158 11.21 11.31 -19.88
N GLU A 159 11.73 10.53 -18.93
CA GLU A 159 12.94 9.70 -19.13
C GLU A 159 12.70 8.46 -20.01
N ARG A 160 11.47 7.92 -20.08
CA ARG A 160 11.14 6.77 -20.92
C ARG A 160 10.59 7.10 -22.30
N VAL A 161 10.22 8.36 -22.55
CA VAL A 161 9.71 8.84 -23.84
C VAL A 161 10.81 9.51 -24.67
N LYS A 162 12.06 9.60 -24.18
CA LYS A 162 13.18 9.99 -25.05
C LYS A 162 13.23 8.97 -26.21
N PRO A 163 13.10 9.41 -27.48
CA PRO A 163 13.32 8.51 -28.60
C PRO A 163 14.71 7.91 -28.42
N ARG A 164 14.84 6.60 -28.57
CA ARG A 164 16.17 6.00 -28.70
C ARG A 164 16.84 6.77 -29.84
N LYS A 165 17.95 7.48 -29.55
CA LYS A 165 18.78 8.01 -30.63
C LYS A 165 19.05 6.83 -31.56
N PRO A 166 18.78 6.94 -32.87
CA PRO A 166 19.13 5.86 -33.78
C PRO A 166 20.63 5.60 -33.58
N LEU A 167 21.00 4.33 -33.38
CA LEU A 167 22.40 3.94 -33.17
C LEU A 167 23.29 4.27 -34.37
N PHE A 168 22.66 4.63 -35.49
CA PHE A 168 23.30 5.18 -36.66
C PHE A 168 22.55 6.45 -37.04
N GLY A 169 23.23 7.59 -36.92
CA GLY A 169 22.83 8.78 -37.66
C GLY A 169 22.87 8.45 -39.14
N ARG A 170 21.80 8.77 -39.86
CA ARG A 170 21.96 9.18 -41.24
C ARG A 170 22.35 10.65 -41.21
#